data_AF-A0A1H5YZD5-F1
#
_entry.id   AF-A0A1H5YZD5-F1
#
_cell.length_a   1.000
_cell.length_b   1.000
_cell.length_c   1.000
_cell.angle_alpha   90.00
_cell.angle_beta   90.00
_cell.angle_gamma   90.00
#
_symmetry.space_group_name_H-M   'P 1'
#
loop_
_entity.id
_entity.type
_entity.pdbx_description
1 polymer ?
#
loop_
_entity_poly.entity_id
_entity_poly.type
_entity_poly.pdbx_seq_one_letter_code
_entity_poly.pdbx_strand_id
1 'polypeptide(L)'
;MKRILPLSVLTISVLLAACSATNTQTQLQTSEPGAPTGVESAAQQGAAIEAVTGKTWVLEQIQSMDDSLFKPRAGHSYTLSFNADGQVLVQADCNRGFGAWQHTPPSGITLGPAAMTRRACGEDTEADRFLKELTYVRSFVMREGDLYLATMADGSILKFVDANQPSFDCSRAEGSVQELICSDTELSMLDRRLDELYRKGLETFPEEEIATLKATQRGWIKGRDECWKAEDMDSCARDEYTRRITELEIQTGSTEVPAPTLYSCDDGRLLTAYFYNRTLMPALMLGDGENQSLLFQEVAASGARYQGRNVEFWESGAQARYTNLSGETVQCSKR
;
A
#
# COMPACT_ATOMS: atom_id res chain seq x y z
N MET A 1 37.24 -26.53 -37.99
CA MET A 1 36.70 -27.55 -38.91
C MET A 1 35.18 -27.41 -38.94
N LYS A 2 34.63 -27.12 -40.13
CA LYS A 2 33.20 -26.96 -40.44
C LYS A 2 32.47 -28.30 -40.35
N ARG A 3 31.21 -28.32 -39.90
CA ARG A 3 30.11 -29.04 -40.61
C ARG A 3 28.78 -28.31 -40.45
N ILE A 4 28.22 -28.01 -41.60
CA ILE A 4 26.93 -27.39 -41.92
C ILE A 4 26.07 -28.52 -42.52
N LEU A 5 24.77 -28.58 -42.23
CA LEU A 5 23.78 -29.40 -42.96
C LEU A 5 22.49 -28.58 -43.20
N PRO A 6 21.65 -28.91 -44.21
CA PRO A 6 21.41 -27.99 -45.31
C PRO A 6 19.94 -27.56 -45.52
N LEU A 7 19.84 -26.49 -46.33
CA LEU A 7 18.70 -25.95 -47.06
C LEU A 7 17.90 -27.02 -47.83
N SER A 8 16.58 -26.91 -47.80
CA SER A 8 15.69 -27.50 -48.81
C SER A 8 15.03 -26.39 -49.61
N VAL A 9 15.28 -26.42 -50.92
CA VAL A 9 14.75 -25.53 -51.96
C VAL A 9 13.54 -26.22 -52.57
N LEU A 10 12.40 -25.53 -52.68
CA LEU A 10 11.28 -25.99 -53.50
C LEU A 10 10.90 -24.93 -54.55
N THR A 11 11.29 -25.27 -55.76
CA THR A 11 10.83 -24.91 -57.12
C THR A 11 9.78 -23.82 -57.35
N ILE A 12 10.21 -22.86 -58.17
CA ILE A 12 9.44 -21.86 -58.94
C ILE A 12 8.58 -22.56 -60.02
N SER A 13 7.32 -22.14 -60.15
CA SER A 13 6.49 -22.37 -61.34
C SER A 13 6.12 -21.03 -61.97
N VAL A 14 6.65 -20.76 -63.17
CA VAL A 14 6.31 -19.60 -64.02
C VAL A 14 5.12 -19.97 -64.89
N LEU A 15 4.06 -19.16 -64.86
CA LEU A 15 2.99 -19.17 -65.85
C LEU A 15 2.89 -17.76 -66.45
N LEU A 16 3.34 -17.63 -67.71
CA LEU A 16 3.07 -16.48 -68.57
C LEU A 16 1.74 -16.71 -69.29
N ALA A 17 0.81 -15.76 -69.22
CA ALA A 17 -0.24 -15.60 -70.21
C ALA A 17 -0.71 -14.14 -70.31
N ALA A 18 -0.30 -13.51 -71.43
CA ALA A 18 -0.92 -12.46 -72.25
C ALA A 18 -1.62 -11.24 -71.62
N CYS A 19 -1.12 -10.06 -72.02
CA CYS A 19 -1.80 -8.76 -71.97
C CYS A 19 -3.06 -8.74 -72.85
N SER A 20 -4.10 -8.06 -72.36
CA SER A 20 -5.13 -7.43 -73.20
C SER A 20 -5.55 -6.10 -72.55
N ALA A 21 -5.42 -5.03 -73.32
CA ALA A 21 -5.69 -3.66 -72.90
C ALA A 21 -7.07 -3.21 -73.40
N THR A 22 -7.94 -2.77 -72.49
CA THR A 22 -9.02 -1.75 -72.63
C THR A 22 -9.82 -1.79 -71.32
N ASN A 23 -10.40 -0.75 -70.74
CA ASN A 23 -10.75 0.58 -71.20
C ASN A 23 -10.89 1.48 -69.94
N THR A 24 -10.45 2.74 -70.03
CA THR A 24 -10.62 3.74 -68.98
C THR A 24 -12.08 4.18 -68.93
N GLN A 25 -12.74 4.04 -67.77
CA GLN A 25 -13.87 4.88 -67.42
C GLN A 25 -13.65 5.50 -66.05
N THR A 26 -13.28 6.78 -66.10
CA THR A 26 -13.37 7.75 -65.03
C THR A 26 -14.83 7.82 -64.53
N GLN A 27 -15.08 7.33 -63.33
CA GLN A 27 -16.27 7.75 -62.57
C GLN A 27 -15.84 8.75 -61.51
N LEU A 28 -16.29 9.99 -61.70
CA LEU A 28 -16.34 11.01 -60.66
C LEU A 28 -17.27 10.51 -59.55
N GLN A 29 -16.70 10.09 -58.42
CA GLN A 29 -17.43 9.97 -57.17
C GLN A 29 -17.49 11.36 -56.53
N THR A 30 -18.71 11.88 -56.44
CA THR A 30 -19.07 13.02 -55.59
C THR A 30 -18.86 12.62 -54.13
N SER A 31 -17.94 13.29 -53.44
CA SER A 31 -17.74 13.15 -52.00
C SER A 31 -18.94 13.73 -51.24
N GLU A 32 -19.64 12.89 -50.48
CA GLU A 32 -20.54 13.33 -49.42
C GLU A 32 -19.73 14.02 -48.29
N PRO A 33 -20.28 15.06 -47.65
CA PRO A 33 -19.61 15.72 -46.54
C PRO A 33 -19.60 14.81 -45.31
N GLY A 34 -18.40 14.64 -44.73
CA GLY A 34 -18.15 13.74 -43.59
C GLY A 34 -19.03 14.05 -42.37
N ALA A 35 -19.64 12.99 -41.83
CA ALA A 35 -20.28 12.98 -40.53
C ALA A 35 -19.22 13.11 -39.41
N PRO A 36 -19.52 13.76 -38.28
CA PRO A 36 -18.57 13.95 -37.20
C PRO A 36 -18.26 12.61 -36.51
N THR A 37 -16.97 12.32 -36.36
CA THR A 37 -16.43 11.27 -35.51
C THR A 37 -16.67 11.62 -34.03
N GLY A 38 -17.51 10.87 -33.33
CA GLY A 38 -17.68 11.04 -31.89
C GLY A 38 -18.94 10.39 -31.31
N VAL A 39 -19.05 9.07 -31.37
CA VAL A 39 -19.93 8.31 -30.46
C VAL A 39 -19.16 7.09 -30.01
N GLU A 40 -18.55 7.18 -28.83
CA GLU A 40 -17.93 6.05 -28.17
C GLU A 40 -19.02 5.10 -27.65
N SER A 41 -18.79 3.78 -27.71
CA SER A 41 -19.83 2.79 -27.47
C SER A 41 -20.30 2.80 -26.00
N ALA A 42 -21.60 2.55 -25.75
CA ALA A 42 -22.15 2.39 -24.42
C ALA A 42 -21.39 1.34 -23.55
N ALA A 43 -20.75 0.35 -24.20
CA ALA A 43 -19.90 -0.63 -23.53
C ALA A 43 -18.59 -0.04 -22.96
N GLN A 44 -17.99 0.94 -23.66
CA GLN A 44 -16.77 1.63 -23.19
C GLN A 44 -17.09 2.59 -22.04
N GLN A 45 -18.28 3.19 -22.05
CA GLN A 45 -18.78 4.05 -20.97
C GLN A 45 -19.11 3.26 -19.69
N GLY A 46 -19.73 2.09 -19.84
CA GLY A 46 -20.00 1.17 -18.72
C GLY A 46 -18.72 0.70 -18.03
N ALA A 47 -17.71 0.29 -18.81
CA ALA A 47 -16.42 -0.16 -18.29
C ALA A 47 -15.66 0.94 -17.52
N ALA A 48 -15.74 2.20 -17.98
CA ALA A 48 -15.09 3.33 -17.32
C ALA A 48 -15.71 3.64 -15.94
N ILE A 49 -17.04 3.54 -15.83
CA ILE A 49 -17.77 3.72 -14.56
C ILE A 49 -17.48 2.56 -13.61
N GLU A 50 -17.53 1.32 -14.10
CA GLU A 50 -17.23 0.12 -13.29
C GLU A 50 -15.80 0.13 -12.75
N ALA A 51 -14.83 0.69 -13.49
CA ALA A 51 -13.44 0.77 -13.03
C ALA A 51 -13.26 1.67 -11.80
N VAL A 52 -14.08 2.72 -11.67
CA VAL A 52 -13.95 3.75 -10.61
C VAL A 52 -14.90 3.49 -9.43
N THR A 53 -16.03 2.84 -9.68
CA THR A 53 -17.06 2.60 -8.66
C THR A 53 -16.79 1.35 -7.81
N GLY A 54 -17.41 1.28 -6.63
CA GLY A 54 -17.31 0.11 -5.74
C GLY A 54 -15.96 -0.06 -5.04
N LYS A 55 -15.09 0.96 -5.12
CA LYS A 55 -13.75 0.99 -4.53
C LYS A 55 -13.61 2.15 -3.55
N THR A 56 -12.63 2.03 -2.66
CA THR A 56 -12.16 3.16 -1.86
C THR A 56 -10.80 3.58 -2.38
N TRP A 57 -10.75 4.76 -2.96
CA TRP A 57 -9.55 5.37 -3.51
C TRP A 57 -8.85 6.19 -2.44
N VAL A 58 -7.61 5.87 -2.09
CA VAL A 58 -6.80 6.61 -1.13
C VAL A 58 -5.85 7.54 -1.89
N LEU A 59 -5.79 8.81 -1.51
CA LEU A 59 -4.88 9.76 -2.12
C LEU A 59 -3.43 9.37 -1.83
N GLU A 60 -2.63 9.16 -2.87
CA GLU A 60 -1.19 8.94 -2.74
C GLU A 60 -0.43 10.27 -2.85
N GLN A 61 -0.78 11.09 -3.85
CA GLN A 61 -0.11 12.36 -4.08
C GLN A 61 -0.94 13.34 -4.93
N ILE A 62 -0.60 14.62 -4.83
CA ILE A 62 -1.05 15.69 -5.72
C ILE A 62 0.20 16.33 -6.33
N GLN A 63 0.32 16.30 -7.65
CA GLN A 63 1.35 17.01 -8.39
C GLN A 63 0.72 18.27 -8.99
N SER A 64 1.24 19.44 -8.66
CA SER A 64 0.79 20.72 -9.24
C SER A 64 1.52 21.03 -10.55
N MET A 65 1.04 22.00 -11.32
CA MET A 65 1.69 22.44 -12.59
C MET A 65 3.16 22.84 -12.47
N ASP A 66 3.60 23.31 -11.30
CA ASP A 66 4.99 23.69 -11.03
C ASP A 66 5.87 22.52 -10.59
N ASP A 67 5.40 21.29 -10.81
CA ASP A 67 6.00 20.02 -10.37
C ASP A 67 6.15 19.87 -8.84
N SER A 68 5.54 20.77 -8.06
CA SER A 68 5.47 20.58 -6.61
C SER A 68 4.63 19.35 -6.28
N LEU A 69 5.20 18.48 -5.46
CA LEU A 69 4.56 17.26 -4.99
C LEU A 69 4.06 17.44 -3.57
N PHE A 70 2.78 17.15 -3.39
CA PHE A 70 2.16 16.97 -2.09
C PHE A 70 1.87 15.50 -1.86
N LYS A 71 2.24 14.99 -0.68
CA LYS A 71 1.85 13.67 -0.19
C LYS A 71 1.21 13.85 1.18
N PRO A 72 0.06 13.20 1.45
CA PRO A 72 -0.51 13.15 2.80
C PRO A 72 0.56 12.77 3.82
N ARG A 73 0.64 13.40 4.99
CA ARG A 73 1.57 12.97 6.07
C ARG A 73 1.07 11.69 6.74
N ALA A 74 1.95 10.98 7.45
CA ALA A 74 1.54 9.75 8.11
C ALA A 74 0.47 10.03 9.19
N GLY A 75 -0.53 9.17 9.33
CA GLY A 75 -1.68 9.38 10.21
C GLY A 75 -2.80 10.27 9.66
N HIS A 76 -2.63 10.87 8.47
CA HIS A 76 -3.69 11.61 7.78
C HIS A 76 -4.24 10.81 6.60
N SER A 77 -5.58 10.72 6.49
CA SER A 77 -6.23 9.87 5.50
C SER A 77 -7.19 10.67 4.61
N TYR A 78 -7.00 10.58 3.30
CA TYR A 78 -7.83 11.26 2.31
C TYR A 78 -8.35 10.24 1.31
N THR A 79 -9.67 10.07 1.23
CA THR A 79 -10.28 9.02 0.41
C THR A 79 -11.50 9.48 -0.38
N LEU A 80 -11.75 8.78 -1.48
CA LEU A 80 -12.95 8.90 -2.31
C LEU A 80 -13.56 7.51 -2.55
N SER A 81 -14.87 7.39 -2.44
CA SER A 81 -15.60 6.19 -2.90
C SER A 81 -16.75 6.62 -3.80
N PHE A 82 -16.67 6.25 -5.07
CA PHE A 82 -17.70 6.58 -6.07
C PHE A 82 -18.76 5.49 -6.08
N ASN A 83 -20.00 5.86 -5.79
CA ASN A 83 -21.15 4.97 -5.85
C ASN A 83 -21.82 5.08 -7.24
N ALA A 84 -22.37 3.98 -7.73
CA ALA A 84 -23.05 3.93 -9.03
C ALA A 84 -24.33 4.80 -9.12
N ASP A 85 -24.85 5.26 -7.98
CA ASP A 85 -26.02 6.15 -7.88
C ASP A 85 -25.68 7.65 -8.05
N GLY A 86 -24.41 7.98 -8.32
CA GLY A 86 -23.95 9.36 -8.46
C GLY A 86 -23.56 10.03 -7.14
N GLN A 87 -23.50 9.30 -6.02
CA GLN A 87 -22.92 9.78 -4.77
C GLN A 87 -21.42 9.49 -4.69
N VAL A 88 -20.63 10.43 -4.18
CA VAL A 88 -19.23 10.21 -3.81
C VAL A 88 -19.09 10.39 -2.31
N LEU A 89 -18.56 9.38 -1.61
CA LEU A 89 -18.16 9.49 -0.21
C LEU A 89 -16.76 10.09 -0.16
N VAL A 90 -16.54 11.03 0.74
CA VAL A 90 -15.28 11.76 0.88
C VAL A 90 -14.80 11.67 2.32
N GLN A 91 -13.56 11.23 2.51
CA GLN A 91 -12.85 11.46 3.75
C GLN A 91 -11.76 12.50 3.50
N ALA A 92 -11.79 13.60 4.25
CA ALA A 92 -10.74 14.60 4.27
C ALA A 92 -10.18 14.61 5.70
N ASP A 93 -9.11 13.85 5.88
CA ASP A 93 -8.50 13.59 7.17
C ASP A 93 -9.50 12.94 8.17
N CYS A 94 -9.69 13.52 9.35
CA CYS A 94 -10.64 13.03 10.35
C CYS A 94 -12.11 13.35 10.02
N ASN A 95 -12.37 14.17 8.99
CA ASN A 95 -13.71 14.56 8.58
C ASN A 95 -14.23 13.66 7.45
N ARG A 96 -15.50 13.29 7.55
CA ARG A 96 -16.20 12.49 6.53
C ARG A 96 -17.38 13.25 5.98
N GLY A 97 -17.73 12.96 4.75
CA GLY A 97 -18.80 13.64 4.06
C GLY A 97 -19.20 12.94 2.77
N PHE A 98 -20.05 13.62 2.02
CA PHE A 98 -20.55 13.12 0.75
C PHE A 98 -20.82 14.27 -0.22
N GLY A 99 -20.72 13.98 -1.52
CA GLY A 99 -21.06 14.88 -2.60
C GLY A 99 -21.76 14.13 -3.74
N ALA A 100 -22.08 14.85 -4.80
CA ALA A 100 -22.52 14.25 -6.06
C ALA A 100 -21.33 14.09 -7.01
N TRP A 101 -21.35 13.10 -7.89
CA TRP A 101 -20.43 13.01 -9.01
C TRP A 101 -21.17 12.62 -10.29
N GLN A 102 -20.61 13.02 -11.44
CA GLN A 102 -21.15 12.69 -12.76
C GLN A 102 -20.02 12.34 -13.70
N HIS A 103 -20.22 11.29 -14.50
CA HIS A 103 -19.33 10.92 -15.60
C HIS A 103 -19.84 11.54 -16.92
N THR A 104 -18.92 12.11 -17.69
CA THR A 104 -19.16 12.56 -19.07
C THR A 104 -18.16 11.84 -19.98
N PRO A 105 -18.61 10.92 -20.84
CA PRO A 105 -17.71 10.18 -21.74
C PRO A 105 -16.85 11.11 -22.62
N PRO A 106 -15.63 10.71 -23.02
CA PRO A 106 -14.97 9.42 -22.74
C PRO A 106 -14.37 9.29 -21.33
N SER A 107 -13.91 10.41 -20.76
CA SER A 107 -13.08 10.43 -19.55
C SER A 107 -13.42 11.58 -18.59
N GLY A 108 -14.44 12.37 -18.91
CA GLY A 108 -14.90 13.48 -18.10
C GLY A 108 -15.47 12.99 -16.77
N ILE A 109 -15.12 13.66 -15.69
CA ILE A 109 -15.70 13.43 -14.37
C ILE A 109 -15.83 14.76 -13.67
N THR A 110 -16.97 14.98 -13.00
CA THR A 110 -17.20 16.18 -12.21
C THR A 110 -17.67 15.79 -10.83
N LEU A 111 -17.14 16.50 -9.82
CA LEU A 111 -17.55 16.35 -8.43
C LEU A 111 -18.28 17.63 -8.01
N GLY A 112 -19.48 17.48 -7.48
CA GLY A 112 -20.21 18.55 -6.83
C GLY A 112 -19.63 18.90 -5.46
N PRO A 113 -20.10 19.99 -4.83
CA PRO A 113 -19.67 20.35 -3.49
C PRO A 113 -19.92 19.20 -2.49
N ALA A 114 -18.93 18.90 -1.66
CA ALA A 114 -19.05 17.90 -0.60
C ALA A 114 -19.57 18.54 0.70
N ALA A 115 -20.61 17.94 1.28
CA ALA A 115 -21.06 18.24 2.64
C ALA A 115 -20.20 17.43 3.63
N MET A 116 -19.46 18.12 4.51
CA MET A 116 -18.49 17.51 5.41
C MET A 116 -18.87 17.71 6.89
N THR A 117 -18.45 16.78 7.76
CA THR A 117 -18.38 17.03 9.21
C THR A 117 -17.36 18.14 9.53
N ARG A 118 -17.44 18.70 10.74
CA ARG A 118 -16.54 19.77 11.22
C ARG A 118 -15.83 19.40 12.53
N ARG A 119 -15.08 18.32 12.49
CA ARG A 119 -14.14 17.92 13.55
C ARG A 119 -12.79 18.62 13.34
N ALA A 120 -12.16 19.05 14.42
CA ALA A 120 -10.78 19.52 14.38
C ALA A 120 -9.83 18.33 14.17
N CYS A 121 -9.03 18.34 13.09
CA CYS A 121 -8.15 17.22 12.70
C CYS A 121 -6.66 17.44 13.03
N GLY A 122 -6.32 18.42 13.87
CA GLY A 122 -4.93 18.80 14.16
C GLY A 122 -4.42 19.88 13.21
N GLU A 123 -3.23 20.41 13.51
CA GLU A 123 -2.65 21.57 12.81
C GLU A 123 -2.02 21.23 11.45
N ASP A 124 -1.64 19.97 11.24
CA ASP A 124 -0.99 19.49 10.01
C ASP A 124 -1.97 18.94 8.95
N THR A 125 -3.27 19.19 9.13
CA THR A 125 -4.29 18.73 8.18
C THR A 125 -4.25 19.51 6.87
N GLU A 126 -4.42 18.80 5.76
CA GLU A 126 -4.39 19.34 4.39
C GLU A 126 -5.77 19.17 3.72
N ALA A 127 -6.81 19.04 4.55
CA ALA A 127 -8.19 18.86 4.12
C ALA A 127 -8.67 19.99 3.22
N ASP A 128 -8.32 21.25 3.51
CA ASP A 128 -8.75 22.41 2.72
C ASP A 128 -8.15 22.38 1.31
N ARG A 129 -6.86 22.05 1.19
CA ARG A 129 -6.21 21.87 -0.11
C ARG A 129 -6.89 20.75 -0.87
N PHE A 130 -7.02 19.57 -0.27
CA PHE A 130 -7.64 18.40 -0.90
C PHE A 130 -9.05 18.72 -1.41
N LEU A 131 -9.93 19.25 -0.56
CA LEU A 131 -11.31 19.59 -0.91
C LEU A 131 -11.38 20.65 -2.02
N LYS A 132 -10.47 21.64 -2.02
CA LYS A 132 -10.38 22.64 -3.08
C LYS A 132 -10.04 21.99 -4.43
N GLU A 133 -9.04 21.12 -4.48
CA GLU A 133 -8.64 20.43 -5.72
C GLU A 133 -9.80 19.63 -6.32
N LEU A 134 -10.60 18.94 -5.48
CA LEU A 134 -11.76 18.16 -5.94
C LEU A 134 -12.78 19.01 -6.71
N THR A 135 -12.95 20.29 -6.37
CA THR A 135 -13.88 21.19 -7.08
C THR A 135 -13.46 21.48 -8.54
N TYR A 136 -12.17 21.34 -8.83
CA TYR A 136 -11.60 21.61 -10.14
C TYR A 136 -11.41 20.35 -10.98
N VAL A 137 -11.64 19.15 -10.46
CA VAL A 137 -11.52 17.88 -11.21
C VAL A 137 -12.44 17.89 -12.44
N ARG A 138 -11.91 17.56 -13.61
CA ARG A 138 -12.65 17.52 -14.89
C ARG A 138 -12.49 16.24 -15.69
N SER A 139 -11.41 15.50 -15.50
CA SER A 139 -11.21 14.21 -16.16
C SER A 139 -10.51 13.22 -15.24
N PHE A 140 -10.61 11.95 -15.60
CA PHE A 140 -9.87 10.88 -14.97
C PHE A 140 -9.21 9.96 -15.98
N VAL A 141 -8.19 9.25 -15.53
CA VAL A 141 -7.54 8.16 -16.25
C VAL A 141 -7.27 7.04 -15.26
N MET A 142 -7.56 5.81 -15.70
CA MET A 142 -7.09 4.60 -15.02
C MET A 142 -5.76 4.16 -15.63
N ARG A 143 -4.74 3.96 -14.82
CA ARG A 143 -3.44 3.45 -15.28
C ARG A 143 -2.85 2.53 -14.23
N GLU A 144 -2.48 1.32 -14.63
CA GLU A 144 -1.80 0.34 -13.75
C GLU A 144 -2.62 0.06 -12.45
N GLY A 145 -3.95 0.17 -12.51
CA GLY A 145 -4.85 -0.01 -11.36
C GLY A 145 -5.12 1.25 -10.54
N ASP A 146 -4.34 2.32 -10.76
CA ASP A 146 -4.45 3.59 -10.06
C ASP A 146 -5.40 4.55 -10.77
N LEU A 147 -6.08 5.38 -9.98
CA LEU A 147 -6.97 6.43 -10.43
C LEU A 147 -6.23 7.77 -10.44
N TYR A 148 -6.14 8.39 -11.61
CA TYR A 148 -5.61 9.74 -11.78
C TYR A 148 -6.77 10.68 -12.05
N LEU A 149 -6.93 11.72 -11.22
CA LEU A 149 -7.87 12.81 -11.46
C LEU A 149 -7.09 14.05 -11.91
N ALA A 150 -7.49 14.64 -13.04
CA ALA A 150 -6.90 15.88 -13.54
C ALA A 150 -7.87 17.06 -13.34
N THR A 151 -7.32 18.18 -12.88
CA THR A 151 -8.09 19.41 -12.68
C THR A 151 -8.20 20.23 -13.97
N MET A 152 -9.12 21.21 -13.99
CA MET A 152 -9.24 22.21 -15.06
C MET A 152 -7.91 22.90 -15.37
N ALA A 153 -7.65 23.13 -16.65
CA ALA A 153 -6.43 23.77 -17.16
C ALA A 153 -5.13 23.08 -16.70
N ASP A 154 -5.20 21.76 -16.45
CA ASP A 154 -4.09 20.91 -16.00
C ASP A 154 -3.41 21.40 -14.72
N GLY A 155 -4.16 22.10 -13.86
CA GLY A 155 -3.66 22.71 -12.61
C GLY A 155 -2.93 21.77 -11.66
N SER A 156 -3.46 20.56 -11.52
CA SER A 156 -2.97 19.48 -10.68
C SER A 156 -3.37 18.11 -11.24
N ILE A 157 -2.55 17.10 -10.96
CA ILE A 157 -2.87 15.68 -11.10
C ILE A 157 -2.91 15.05 -9.71
N LEU A 158 -4.06 14.52 -9.32
CA LEU A 158 -4.24 13.79 -8.08
C LEU A 158 -4.17 12.30 -8.39
N LYS A 159 -3.19 11.60 -7.81
CA LYS A 159 -3.06 10.15 -7.93
C LYS A 159 -3.69 9.49 -6.70
N PHE A 160 -4.59 8.55 -6.95
CA PHE A 160 -5.21 7.69 -5.96
C PHE A 160 -4.93 6.23 -6.26
N VAL A 161 -4.89 5.45 -5.19
CA VAL A 161 -4.58 4.03 -5.19
C VAL A 161 -5.74 3.28 -4.51
N ASP A 162 -6.09 2.09 -4.98
CA ASP A 162 -7.18 1.29 -4.40
C ASP A 162 -6.80 0.83 -2.97
N ALA A 163 -7.65 1.13 -1.98
CA ALA A 163 -7.46 0.77 -0.58
C ALA A 163 -7.31 -0.75 -0.36
N ASN A 164 -7.80 -1.56 -1.30
CA ASN A 164 -7.75 -3.02 -1.24
C ASN A 164 -6.55 -3.61 -1.99
N GLN A 165 -5.65 -2.78 -2.51
CA GLN A 165 -4.39 -3.18 -3.14
C GLN A 165 -3.21 -2.88 -2.21
N PRO A 166 -2.08 -3.61 -2.30
CA PRO A 166 -0.91 -3.33 -1.48
C PRO A 166 -0.28 -1.98 -1.85
N SER A 167 0.75 -1.55 -1.09
CA SER A 167 1.49 -0.32 -1.33
C SER A 167 2.52 -0.45 -2.47
N PHE A 168 2.62 -1.60 -3.12
CA PHE A 168 3.46 -1.85 -4.29
C PHE A 168 2.62 -2.21 -5.52
N ASP A 169 3.20 -2.02 -6.70
CA ASP A 169 2.55 -2.29 -7.98
C ASP A 169 2.46 -3.79 -8.25
N CYS A 170 1.24 -4.33 -8.19
CA CYS A 170 0.98 -5.75 -8.43
C CYS A 170 1.30 -6.22 -9.85
N SER A 171 1.38 -5.33 -10.84
CA SER A 171 1.84 -5.71 -12.19
C SER A 171 3.34 -6.02 -12.24
N ARG A 172 4.06 -5.62 -11.19
CA ARG A 172 5.50 -5.84 -10.99
C ARG A 172 5.80 -6.80 -9.85
N ALA A 173 4.78 -7.49 -9.34
CA ALA A 173 4.97 -8.50 -8.30
C ALA A 173 5.92 -9.59 -8.77
N GLU A 174 6.89 -9.93 -7.93
CA GLU A 174 7.87 -10.99 -8.15
C GLU A 174 7.72 -12.08 -7.08
N GLY A 175 7.48 -13.31 -7.53
CA GLY A 175 7.41 -14.48 -6.66
C GLY A 175 6.05 -14.67 -5.97
N SER A 176 5.85 -15.88 -5.43
CA SER A 176 4.56 -16.35 -4.93
C SER A 176 4.04 -15.56 -3.72
N VAL A 177 4.93 -15.00 -2.89
CA VAL A 177 4.52 -14.19 -1.72
C VAL A 177 3.92 -12.86 -2.16
N GLN A 178 4.50 -12.19 -3.15
CA GLN A 178 3.96 -10.91 -3.65
C GLN A 178 2.66 -11.12 -4.42
N GLU A 179 2.55 -12.20 -5.20
CA GLU A 179 1.30 -12.61 -5.86
C GLU A 179 0.19 -12.90 -4.83
N LEU A 180 0.53 -13.58 -3.73
CA LEU A 180 -0.40 -13.80 -2.62
C LEU A 180 -0.86 -12.47 -2.02
N ILE A 181 0.06 -11.56 -1.70
CA ILE A 181 -0.29 -10.24 -1.13
C ILE A 181 -1.23 -9.47 -2.07
N CYS A 182 -0.99 -9.52 -3.37
CA CYS A 182 -1.81 -8.84 -4.38
C CYS A 182 -3.22 -9.41 -4.55
N SER A 183 -3.43 -10.68 -4.21
CA SER A 183 -4.72 -11.36 -4.36
C SER A 183 -5.51 -11.47 -3.05
N ASP A 184 -4.84 -11.34 -1.90
CA ASP A 184 -5.46 -11.35 -0.58
C ASP A 184 -5.65 -9.93 -0.04
N THR A 185 -6.91 -9.54 0.17
CA THR A 185 -7.28 -8.19 0.62
C THR A 185 -6.73 -7.88 2.02
N GLU A 186 -6.67 -8.85 2.93
CA GLU A 186 -6.20 -8.61 4.29
C GLU A 186 -4.68 -8.40 4.31
N LEU A 187 -3.91 -9.21 3.58
CA LEU A 187 -2.47 -8.99 3.39
C LEU A 187 -2.18 -7.67 2.67
N SER A 188 -2.97 -7.29 1.67
CA SER A 188 -2.88 -5.97 1.03
C SER A 188 -3.08 -4.83 2.04
N MET A 189 -4.05 -4.96 2.94
CA MET A 189 -4.31 -3.96 3.99
C MET A 189 -3.18 -3.91 5.03
N LEU A 190 -2.62 -5.07 5.40
CA LEU A 190 -1.44 -5.13 6.28
C LEU A 190 -0.22 -4.47 5.65
N ASP A 191 0.02 -4.70 4.36
CA ASP A 191 1.11 -4.07 3.60
C ASP A 191 0.98 -2.54 3.59
N ARG A 192 -0.21 -2.01 3.33
CA ARG A 192 -0.49 -0.57 3.44
C ARG A 192 -0.30 -0.01 4.83
N ARG A 193 -0.75 -0.73 5.86
CA ARG A 193 -0.57 -0.31 7.26
C ARG A 193 0.92 -0.22 7.60
N LEU A 194 1.71 -1.18 7.12
CA LEU A 194 3.14 -1.18 7.31
C LEU A 194 3.79 0.02 6.60
N ASP A 195 3.42 0.30 5.35
CA ASP A 195 3.93 1.46 4.60
C ASP A 195 3.63 2.79 5.30
N GLU A 196 2.41 2.96 5.82
CA GLU A 196 2.02 4.14 6.61
C GLU A 196 2.97 4.37 7.80
N LEU A 197 3.23 3.31 8.58
CA LEU A 197 4.10 3.37 9.75
C LEU A 197 5.57 3.56 9.38
N TYR A 198 6.03 2.91 8.31
CA TYR A 198 7.38 3.07 7.80
C TYR A 198 7.63 4.51 7.37
N ARG A 199 6.68 5.12 6.66
CA ARG A 199 6.78 6.52 6.23
C ARG A 199 6.70 7.48 7.41
N LYS A 200 5.90 7.18 8.44
CA LYS A 200 5.95 7.91 9.72
C LYS A 200 7.36 7.87 10.32
N GLY A 201 7.97 6.69 10.37
CA GLY A 201 9.35 6.53 10.84
C GLY A 201 10.33 7.38 10.04
N LEU A 202 10.18 7.42 8.70
CA LEU A 202 11.01 8.28 7.84
C LEU A 202 10.84 9.79 8.12
N GLU A 203 9.69 10.22 8.62
CA GLU A 203 9.38 11.61 8.94
C GLU A 203 9.80 11.99 10.36
N THR A 204 9.76 11.05 11.32
CA THR A 204 9.90 11.36 12.75
C THR A 204 11.20 10.91 13.40
N PHE A 205 11.95 9.97 12.79
CA PHE A 205 13.19 9.47 13.41
C PHE A 205 14.35 10.46 13.24
N PRO A 206 15.35 10.43 14.15
CA PRO A 206 16.60 11.17 13.97
C PRO A 206 17.25 10.82 12.62
N GLU A 207 17.90 11.80 11.98
CA GLU A 207 18.49 11.65 10.64
C GLU A 207 19.48 10.48 10.57
N GLU A 208 20.27 10.29 11.63
CA GLU A 208 21.23 9.20 11.78
C GLU A 208 20.60 7.80 11.81
N GLU A 209 19.32 7.69 12.21
CA GLU A 209 18.60 6.41 12.28
C GLU A 209 17.91 6.04 10.95
N ILE A 210 17.68 7.01 10.05
CA ILE A 210 16.97 6.81 8.79
C ILE A 210 17.65 5.77 7.89
N ALA A 211 18.99 5.76 7.85
CA ALA A 211 19.73 4.77 7.07
C ALA A 211 19.51 3.34 7.60
N THR A 212 19.48 3.18 8.92
CA THR A 212 19.20 1.92 9.60
C THR A 212 17.75 1.49 9.36
N LEU A 213 16.77 2.38 9.52
CA LEU A 213 15.36 2.10 9.24
C LEU A 213 15.16 1.58 7.81
N LYS A 214 15.75 2.25 6.82
CA LYS A 214 15.74 1.83 5.41
C LYS A 214 16.38 0.46 5.20
N ALA A 215 17.51 0.20 5.85
CA ALA A 215 18.22 -1.08 5.73
C ALA A 215 17.42 -2.23 6.35
N THR A 216 16.87 -2.03 7.55
CA THR A 216 16.00 -2.99 8.23
C THR A 216 14.76 -3.28 7.40
N GLN A 217 14.12 -2.27 6.82
CA GLN A 217 12.94 -2.46 5.97
C GLN A 217 13.25 -3.31 4.73
N ARG A 218 14.38 -3.07 4.04
CA ARG A 218 14.82 -3.91 2.92
C ARG A 218 15.13 -5.35 3.34
N GLY A 219 15.72 -5.51 4.53
CA GLY A 219 15.99 -6.84 5.10
C GLY A 219 14.70 -7.59 5.41
N TRP A 220 13.72 -6.91 6.00
CA TRP A 220 12.41 -7.46 6.28
C TRP A 220 11.65 -7.87 5.01
N ILE A 221 11.63 -7.06 3.95
CA ILE A 221 11.00 -7.44 2.67
C ILE A 221 11.57 -8.75 2.14
N LYS A 222 12.90 -8.93 2.20
CA LYS A 222 13.55 -10.19 1.81
C LYS A 222 13.13 -11.34 2.71
N GLY A 223 13.03 -11.12 4.03
CA GLY A 223 12.59 -12.14 4.99
C GLY A 223 11.14 -12.58 4.75
N ARG A 224 10.22 -11.62 4.59
CA ARG A 224 8.83 -11.87 4.19
C ARG A 224 8.76 -12.70 2.92
N ASP A 225 9.54 -12.33 1.90
CA ASP A 225 9.49 -13.03 0.63
C ASP A 225 9.99 -14.47 0.75
N GLU A 226 10.81 -14.83 1.75
CA GLU A 226 11.22 -16.22 2.04
C GLU A 226 10.10 -17.13 2.58
N CYS A 227 8.92 -16.58 2.87
CA CYS A 227 7.74 -17.37 3.25
C CYS A 227 7.30 -18.37 2.16
N TRP A 228 7.78 -18.24 0.92
CA TRP A 228 7.59 -19.27 -0.11
C TRP A 228 8.13 -20.65 0.29
N LYS A 229 9.07 -20.72 1.24
CA LYS A 229 9.64 -21.96 1.78
C LYS A 229 8.83 -22.58 2.91
N ALA A 230 7.87 -21.85 3.48
CA ALA A 230 7.07 -22.32 4.61
C ALA A 230 6.05 -23.37 4.16
N GLU A 231 5.65 -24.25 5.07
CA GLU A 231 4.55 -25.19 4.85
C GLU A 231 3.22 -24.46 4.62
N ASP A 232 3.00 -23.40 5.40
CA ASP A 232 1.88 -22.47 5.26
C ASP A 232 2.41 -21.07 4.93
N MET A 233 2.39 -20.74 3.64
CA MET A 233 2.90 -19.47 3.11
C MET A 233 2.02 -18.27 3.56
N ASP A 234 0.70 -18.46 3.67
CA ASP A 234 -0.21 -17.39 4.08
C ASP A 234 -0.02 -17.04 5.55
N SER A 235 0.01 -18.04 6.42
CA SER A 235 0.29 -17.85 7.84
C SER A 235 1.67 -17.20 8.06
N CYS A 236 2.70 -17.67 7.35
CA CYS A 236 4.04 -17.07 7.41
C CYS A 236 4.02 -15.58 7.01
N ALA A 237 3.38 -15.23 5.90
CA ALA A 237 3.31 -13.85 5.44
C ALA A 237 2.57 -12.95 6.43
N ARG A 238 1.44 -13.41 6.99
CA ARG A 238 0.68 -12.67 8.03
C ARG A 238 1.51 -12.47 9.29
N ASP A 239 2.25 -13.48 9.74
CA ASP A 239 3.13 -13.35 10.90
C ASP A 239 4.25 -12.33 10.67
N GLU A 240 4.85 -12.31 9.48
CA GLU A 240 5.88 -11.33 9.11
C GLU A 240 5.33 -9.89 9.10
N TYR A 241 4.12 -9.68 8.57
CA TYR A 241 3.46 -8.37 8.61
C TYR A 241 3.09 -7.95 10.03
N THR A 242 2.40 -8.80 10.79
CA THR A 242 1.90 -8.45 12.13
C THR A 242 3.06 -8.14 13.08
N ARG A 243 4.16 -8.89 12.99
CA ARG A 243 5.41 -8.61 13.72
C ARG A 243 5.99 -7.26 13.36
N ARG A 244 6.18 -6.98 12.06
CA ARG A 244 6.82 -5.74 11.60
C ARG A 244 5.96 -4.50 11.83
N ILE A 245 4.65 -4.62 11.66
CA ILE A 245 3.69 -3.56 12.01
C ILE A 245 3.78 -3.25 13.49
N THR A 246 3.73 -4.27 14.37
CA THR A 246 3.86 -4.08 15.82
C THR A 246 5.18 -3.39 16.19
N GLU A 247 6.29 -3.80 15.59
CA GLU A 247 7.59 -3.16 15.79
C GLU A 247 7.54 -1.66 15.45
N LEU A 248 7.06 -1.33 14.25
CA LEU A 248 6.97 0.06 13.80
C LEU A 248 5.95 0.86 14.61
N GLU A 249 4.84 0.27 15.03
CA GLU A 249 3.85 0.93 15.90
C GLU A 249 4.47 1.38 17.21
N ILE A 250 5.26 0.50 17.85
CA ILE A 250 5.96 0.82 19.10
C ILE A 250 7.05 1.87 18.85
N GLN A 251 7.90 1.69 17.82
CA GLN A 251 9.01 2.61 17.55
C GLN A 251 8.54 4.02 17.14
N THR A 252 7.42 4.12 16.42
CA THR A 252 6.86 5.41 15.96
C THR A 252 5.87 6.04 16.94
N GLY A 253 5.68 5.42 18.12
CA GLY A 253 4.69 5.89 19.10
C GLY A 253 3.26 5.91 18.55
N SER A 254 2.94 4.99 17.63
CA SER A 254 1.61 4.86 17.00
C SER A 254 0.67 3.93 17.76
N THR A 255 1.06 3.54 18.98
CA THR A 255 0.27 2.73 19.91
C THR A 255 0.36 3.32 21.32
N GLU A 256 -0.63 3.03 22.15
CA GLU A 256 -0.67 3.49 23.54
C GLU A 256 0.46 2.84 24.34
N VAL A 257 1.30 3.66 24.98
CA VAL A 257 2.38 3.16 25.84
C VAL A 257 1.76 2.61 27.15
N PRO A 258 1.91 1.31 27.46
CA PRO A 258 1.34 0.73 28.67
C PRO A 258 2.08 1.22 29.92
N ALA A 259 1.46 1.04 31.08
CA ALA A 259 2.16 1.26 32.35
C ALA A 259 3.30 0.24 32.53
N PRO A 260 4.48 0.66 33.02
CA PRO A 260 5.59 -0.24 33.24
C PRO A 260 5.31 -1.20 34.40
N THR A 261 5.74 -2.44 34.25
CA THR A 261 5.90 -3.40 35.35
C THR A 261 7.37 -3.51 35.70
N LEU A 262 7.71 -3.37 36.97
CA LEU A 262 9.09 -3.45 37.45
C LEU A 262 9.38 -4.85 38.01
N TYR A 263 10.56 -5.37 37.73
CA TYR A 263 11.05 -6.63 38.30
C TYR A 263 12.41 -6.44 38.97
N SER A 264 12.63 -7.16 40.06
CA SER A 264 13.92 -7.29 40.74
C SER A 264 14.45 -8.71 40.51
N CYS A 265 15.66 -8.85 40.00
CA CYS A 265 16.30 -10.13 39.73
C CYS A 265 17.33 -10.52 40.79
N ASP A 266 17.60 -11.83 40.92
CA ASP A 266 18.52 -12.39 41.93
C ASP A 266 19.97 -11.89 41.79
N ASP A 267 20.37 -11.49 40.59
CA ASP A 267 21.68 -10.92 40.29
C ASP A 267 21.79 -9.42 40.59
N GLY A 268 20.74 -8.83 41.18
CA GLY A 268 20.66 -7.42 41.54
C GLY A 268 20.15 -6.51 40.41
N ARG A 269 19.86 -7.06 39.23
CA ARG A 269 19.30 -6.29 38.11
C ARG A 269 17.88 -5.83 38.39
N LEU A 270 17.53 -4.66 37.86
CA LEU A 270 16.16 -4.17 37.77
C LEU A 270 15.71 -4.18 36.31
N LEU A 271 14.59 -4.82 36.03
CA LEU A 271 13.98 -4.83 34.70
C LEU A 271 12.76 -3.93 34.68
N THR A 272 12.59 -3.20 33.58
CA THR A 272 11.37 -2.43 33.27
C THR A 272 10.68 -3.07 32.08
N ALA A 273 9.46 -3.58 32.27
CA ALA A 273 8.69 -4.29 31.26
C ALA A 273 7.45 -3.51 30.85
N TYR A 274 7.31 -3.22 29.55
CA TYR A 274 6.12 -2.61 28.95
C TYR A 274 5.41 -3.65 28.08
N PHE A 275 4.26 -4.15 28.55
CA PHE A 275 3.48 -5.19 27.86
C PHE A 275 2.46 -4.58 26.89
N TYR A 276 2.76 -4.63 25.59
CA TYR A 276 1.89 -4.21 24.51
C TYR A 276 0.94 -5.35 24.14
N ASN A 277 -0.17 -5.47 24.88
CA ASN A 277 -1.15 -6.55 24.71
C ASN A 277 -2.27 -6.23 23.69
N ARG A 278 -2.29 -5.01 23.13
CA ARG A 278 -3.32 -4.54 22.18
C ARG A 278 -2.78 -4.31 20.76
N THR A 279 -1.55 -4.71 20.50
CA THR A 279 -0.94 -4.71 19.16
C THR A 279 -1.35 -5.95 18.37
N LEU A 280 -1.12 -5.96 17.05
CA LEU A 280 -1.44 -7.11 16.20
C LEU A 280 -0.72 -8.38 16.65
N MET A 281 0.55 -8.24 17.08
CA MET A 281 1.28 -9.29 17.75
C MET A 281 1.59 -8.81 19.17
N PRO A 282 1.18 -9.52 20.24
CA PRO A 282 1.53 -9.12 21.60
C PRO A 282 3.04 -9.03 21.79
N ALA A 283 3.49 -7.92 22.35
CA ALA A 283 4.91 -7.60 22.46
C ALA A 283 5.29 -7.10 23.84
N LEU A 284 6.59 -7.16 24.14
CA LEU A 284 7.20 -6.68 25.36
C LEU A 284 8.40 -5.82 24.99
N MET A 285 8.37 -4.55 25.41
CA MET A 285 9.59 -3.75 25.47
C MET A 285 10.22 -3.94 26.85
N LEU A 286 11.37 -4.61 26.89
CA LEU A 286 12.09 -4.94 28.11
C LEU A 286 13.37 -4.09 28.21
N GLY A 287 13.47 -3.27 29.25
CA GLY A 287 14.67 -2.54 29.60
C GLY A 287 15.42 -3.20 30.75
N ASP A 288 16.75 -3.31 30.62
CA ASP A 288 17.65 -3.84 31.67
C ASP A 288 18.43 -2.75 32.43
N GLY A 289 18.15 -1.48 32.11
CA GLY A 289 18.83 -0.29 32.66
C GLY A 289 19.89 0.29 31.73
N GLU A 290 20.42 -0.50 30.80
CA GLU A 290 21.41 -0.07 29.81
C GLU A 290 20.83 -0.11 28.39
N ASN A 291 20.11 -1.18 28.07
CA ASN A 291 19.57 -1.47 26.76
C ASN A 291 18.07 -1.72 26.84
N GLN A 292 17.41 -1.56 25.69
CA GLN A 292 16.03 -1.98 25.48
C GLN A 292 15.98 -3.07 24.42
N SER A 293 15.15 -4.07 24.65
CA SER A 293 14.90 -5.16 23.72
C SER A 293 13.41 -5.26 23.46
N LEU A 294 13.02 -5.31 22.18
CA LEU A 294 11.68 -5.69 21.76
C LEU A 294 11.60 -7.22 21.66
N LEU A 295 10.65 -7.80 22.38
CA LEU A 295 10.35 -9.23 22.38
C LEU A 295 8.90 -9.44 21.94
N PHE A 296 8.62 -10.57 21.31
CA PHE A 296 7.27 -10.96 20.87
C PHE A 296 6.81 -12.18 21.65
N GLN A 297 5.51 -12.25 21.93
CA GLN A 297 4.95 -13.38 22.66
C GLN A 297 5.00 -14.65 21.78
N GLU A 298 5.44 -15.75 22.38
CA GLU A 298 5.41 -17.08 21.76
C GLU A 298 4.48 -18.02 22.53
N VAL A 299 4.00 -19.07 21.86
CA VAL A 299 3.16 -20.10 22.48
C VAL A 299 3.93 -20.78 23.61
N ALA A 300 3.29 -20.91 24.78
CA ALA A 300 3.85 -21.55 25.96
C ALA A 300 2.76 -22.34 26.73
N ALA A 301 3.16 -23.44 27.38
CA ALA A 301 2.23 -24.30 28.12
C ALA A 301 1.68 -23.68 29.42
N SER A 302 2.41 -22.72 30.00
CA SER A 302 1.98 -21.98 31.19
C SER A 302 2.72 -20.65 31.29
N GLY A 303 2.05 -19.60 31.77
CA GLY A 303 2.62 -18.25 31.81
C GLY A 303 2.73 -17.62 30.42
N ALA A 304 3.36 -16.45 30.33
CA ALA A 304 3.59 -15.74 29.08
C ALA A 304 5.10 -15.72 28.77
N ARG A 305 5.48 -16.30 27.64
CA ARG A 305 6.87 -16.34 27.15
C ARG A 305 7.04 -15.35 26.01
N TYR A 306 8.07 -14.54 26.09
CA TYR A 306 8.43 -13.52 25.12
C TYR A 306 9.84 -13.80 24.62
N GLN A 307 10.03 -13.76 23.30
CA GLN A 307 11.30 -14.03 22.64
C GLN A 307 11.73 -12.83 21.81
N GLY A 308 12.94 -12.36 22.05
CA GLY A 308 13.64 -11.38 21.22
C GLY A 308 14.85 -11.99 20.54
N ARG A 309 15.65 -11.16 19.86
CA ARG A 309 16.86 -11.62 19.15
C ARG A 309 17.92 -12.22 20.08
N ASN A 310 18.09 -11.63 21.26
CA ASN A 310 19.19 -11.93 22.18
C ASN A 310 18.72 -12.15 23.63
N VAL A 311 17.41 -12.12 23.87
CA VAL A 311 16.83 -12.19 25.21
C VAL A 311 15.53 -12.99 25.14
N GLU A 312 15.32 -13.85 26.13
CA GLU A 312 14.03 -14.46 26.45
C GLU A 312 13.54 -13.93 27.80
N PHE A 313 12.25 -13.67 27.90
CA PHE A 313 11.59 -13.32 29.14
C PHE A 313 10.32 -14.15 29.32
N TRP A 314 10.18 -14.82 30.46
CA TRP A 314 9.02 -15.67 30.73
C TRP A 314 8.45 -15.33 32.10
N GLU A 315 7.19 -14.91 32.16
CA GLU A 315 6.52 -14.56 33.41
C GLU A 315 5.33 -15.46 33.75
N SER A 316 5.10 -15.63 35.05
CA SER A 316 3.96 -16.36 35.61
C SER A 316 3.60 -15.77 36.97
N GLY A 317 2.48 -15.05 37.02
CA GLY A 317 2.00 -14.41 38.24
C GLY A 317 2.97 -13.32 38.74
N ALA A 318 3.60 -13.53 39.89
CA ALA A 318 4.56 -12.60 40.49
C ALA A 318 6.03 -12.93 40.16
N GLN A 319 6.30 -14.06 39.49
CA GLN A 319 7.64 -14.52 39.17
C GLN A 319 7.91 -14.39 37.69
N ALA A 320 9.18 -14.19 37.33
CA ALA A 320 9.65 -14.18 35.97
C ALA A 320 11.06 -14.75 35.86
N ARG A 321 11.42 -15.15 34.65
CA ARG A 321 12.74 -15.66 34.28
C ARG A 321 13.26 -14.83 33.12
N TYR A 322 14.46 -14.29 33.26
CA TYR A 322 15.19 -13.61 32.20
C TYR A 322 16.32 -14.52 31.73
N THR A 323 16.51 -14.63 30.42
CA THR A 323 17.63 -15.35 29.82
C THR A 323 18.32 -14.49 28.76
N ASN A 324 19.65 -14.32 28.85
CA ASN A 324 20.44 -13.57 27.87
C ASN A 324 20.88 -14.44 26.66
N LEU A 325 21.61 -13.82 25.73
CA LEU A 325 22.16 -14.46 24.53
C LEU A 325 23.10 -15.64 24.84
N SER A 326 23.82 -15.59 25.96
CA SER A 326 24.71 -16.68 26.42
C SER A 326 23.94 -17.86 27.02
N GLY A 327 22.62 -17.76 27.16
CA GLY A 327 21.77 -18.75 27.82
C GLY A 327 21.78 -18.63 29.35
N GLU A 328 22.47 -17.64 29.91
CA GLU A 328 22.48 -17.41 31.36
C GLU A 328 21.12 -16.92 31.79
N THR A 329 20.62 -17.53 32.86
CA THR A 329 19.24 -17.38 33.30
C THR A 329 19.19 -16.89 34.73
N VAL A 330 18.39 -15.86 34.99
CA VAL A 330 18.18 -15.30 36.33
C VAL A 330 16.69 -15.28 36.66
N GLN A 331 16.36 -15.56 37.92
CA GLN A 331 14.99 -15.41 38.42
C GLN A 331 14.75 -13.96 38.81
N CYS A 332 13.53 -13.51 38.58
CA CYS A 332 13.09 -12.17 38.88
C CYS A 332 11.68 -12.20 39.50
N SER A 333 11.37 -11.20 40.32
CA SER A 333 10.05 -11.06 40.94
C SER A 333 9.49 -9.67 40.71
N LYS A 334 8.16 -9.58 40.51
CA LYS A 334 7.45 -8.30 40.37
C LYS A 334 7.65 -7.48 41.65
N ARG A 335 7.95 -6.19 41.46
CA ARG A 335 8.19 -5.23 42.53
C ARG A 335 6.91 -4.49 42.93
#